data_AF-A0A7S3UTJ9-F1
#
_entry.id   AF-A0A7S3UTJ9-F1
#
_cell.length_a   1.000
_cell.length_b   1.000
_cell.length_c   1.000
_cell.angle_alpha   90.00
_cell.angle_beta   90.00
_cell.angle_gamma   90.00
#
_symmetry.space_group_name_H-M   'P 1'
#
loop_
_entity.id
_entity.type
_entity.pdbx_description
1 polymer ?
#
loop_
_entity_poly.entity_id
_entity_poly.type
_entity_poly.pdbx_seq_one_letter_code
_entity_poly.pdbx_strand_id
1 'polypeptide(L)'
;RPGGAPLDSQTCMEIKAAALLHDVDDRKYFPQHTQYENARTVLAAAGVPPESAAAVVEMIALVSCSANGNRVPDHIAAAGAWHRLIPRWADRLEAVGEVGVVRCYRYNQEVGRPLSGPGSPRPTTEEELWRYATPERFEAYLESGESEDMVAHYYDKLLHVARPPGGIVCNAYLEKAAEESSAPLVELLLRFGRTGAVDEEFIEELARKCMR
;
A
#
# COMPACT_ATOMS: atom_id res chain seq x y z
N ARG A 1 -14.61 -6.16 13.86
CA ARG A 1 -14.96 -6.61 15.24
C ARG A 1 -14.11 -7.83 15.58
N PRO A 2 -13.48 -7.89 16.76
CA PRO A 2 -12.91 -9.14 17.26
C PRO A 2 -14.08 -10.09 17.57
N GLY A 3 -14.05 -11.33 17.07
CA GLY A 3 -15.09 -12.35 17.35
C GLY A 3 -15.88 -12.86 16.14
N GLY A 4 -15.45 -12.63 14.90
CA GLY A 4 -15.98 -13.36 13.75
C GLY A 4 -15.56 -14.83 13.80
N ALA A 5 -16.40 -15.74 13.29
CA ALA A 5 -15.99 -17.12 13.07
C ALA A 5 -14.72 -17.17 12.22
N PRO A 6 -13.80 -18.12 12.46
CA PRO A 6 -12.63 -18.31 11.60
C PRO A 6 -13.07 -18.44 10.14
N LEU A 7 -12.32 -17.80 9.24
CA LEU A 7 -12.52 -17.99 7.80
C LEU A 7 -12.30 -19.47 7.48
N ASP A 8 -13.14 -20.03 6.61
CA ASP A 8 -12.96 -21.40 6.15
C ASP A 8 -11.66 -21.55 5.33
N SER A 9 -11.25 -22.81 5.13
CA SER A 9 -10.01 -23.14 4.43
C SER A 9 -9.98 -22.65 2.97
N GLN A 10 -11.14 -22.61 2.30
CA GLN A 10 -11.23 -22.17 0.91
C GLN A 10 -11.00 -20.67 0.83
N THR A 11 -11.70 -19.87 1.65
CA THR A 11 -11.50 -18.42 1.77
C THR A 11 -10.05 -18.09 2.14
N CYS A 12 -9.45 -18.84 3.06
CA CYS A 12 -8.04 -18.68 3.41
C CYS A 12 -7.09 -18.93 2.23
N MET A 13 -7.39 -19.94 1.40
CA MET A 13 -6.63 -20.22 0.19
C MET A 13 -6.77 -19.09 -0.83
N GLU A 14 -7.99 -18.61 -1.08
CA GLU A 14 -8.26 -17.53 -2.03
C GLU A 14 -7.52 -16.24 -1.66
N ILE A 15 -7.51 -15.86 -0.37
CA ILE A 15 -6.78 -14.69 0.12
C ILE A 15 -5.27 -14.84 -0.13
N LYS A 16 -4.71 -16.02 0.16
CA LYS A 16 -3.28 -16.29 -0.06
C LYS A 16 -2.93 -16.27 -1.54
N ALA A 17 -3.77 -16.85 -2.38
CA ALA A 17 -3.58 -16.85 -3.83
C ALA A 17 -3.64 -15.42 -4.38
N ALA A 18 -4.60 -14.60 -3.94
CA ALA A 18 -4.68 -13.20 -4.35
C ALA A 18 -3.43 -12.41 -3.93
N ALA A 19 -2.95 -12.60 -2.69
CA ALA A 19 -1.71 -11.97 -2.23
C ALA A 19 -0.48 -12.39 -3.05
N LEU A 20 -0.36 -13.68 -3.39
CA LEU A 20 0.75 -14.20 -4.19
C LEU A 20 0.72 -13.73 -5.66
N LEU A 21 -0.47 -13.49 -6.20
CA LEU A 21 -0.67 -13.25 -7.63
C LEU A 21 -0.98 -11.78 -7.97
N HIS A 22 -1.05 -10.87 -6.99
CA HIS A 22 -1.53 -9.52 -7.25
C HIS A 22 -0.70 -8.74 -8.29
N ASP A 23 0.60 -9.02 -8.38
CA ASP A 23 1.54 -8.36 -9.30
C ASP A 23 1.77 -9.10 -10.63
N VAL A 24 1.25 -10.33 -10.82
CA VAL A 24 1.57 -11.11 -12.03
C VAL A 24 0.96 -10.54 -13.31
N ASP A 25 0.03 -9.60 -13.17
CA ASP A 25 -0.60 -8.85 -14.25
C ASP A 25 -0.41 -7.33 -14.02
N ASP A 26 0.63 -6.89 -13.29
CA ASP A 26 0.87 -5.45 -13.07
C ASP A 26 1.05 -4.72 -14.42
N ARG A 27 0.29 -3.62 -14.56
CA ARG A 27 0.15 -2.85 -15.79
C ARG A 27 1.46 -2.23 -16.29
N LYS A 28 2.46 -2.07 -15.42
CA LYS A 28 3.82 -1.63 -15.80
C LYS A 28 4.53 -2.65 -16.69
N TYR A 29 4.28 -3.93 -16.45
CA TYR A 29 4.92 -5.03 -17.18
C TYR A 29 4.00 -5.62 -18.25
N PHE A 30 2.69 -5.64 -18.01
CA PHE A 30 1.69 -6.22 -18.90
C PHE A 30 0.62 -5.21 -19.30
N PRO A 31 0.95 -4.07 -19.94
CA PRO A 31 0.00 -2.97 -20.15
C PRO A 31 -1.21 -3.32 -21.03
N GLN A 32 -1.15 -4.41 -21.80
CA GLN A 32 -2.27 -4.88 -22.64
C GLN A 32 -3.18 -5.89 -21.95
N HIS A 33 -2.89 -6.30 -20.70
CA HIS A 33 -3.76 -7.22 -19.97
C HIS A 33 -5.16 -6.60 -19.79
N THR A 34 -6.20 -7.42 -19.89
CA THR A 34 -7.58 -6.94 -19.74
C THR A 34 -8.37 -7.74 -18.71
N GLN A 35 -7.95 -8.96 -18.41
CA GLN A 35 -8.73 -9.90 -17.60
C GLN A 35 -7.89 -10.69 -16.60
N TYR A 36 -6.69 -10.23 -16.26
CA TYR A 36 -5.77 -10.93 -15.34
C TYR A 36 -5.42 -12.32 -15.87
N GLU A 37 -5.04 -12.36 -17.15
CA GLU A 37 -4.79 -13.56 -17.95
C GLU A 37 -3.68 -14.42 -17.33
N ASN A 38 -2.64 -13.81 -16.76
CA ASN A 38 -1.55 -14.53 -16.11
C ASN A 38 -2.03 -15.17 -14.79
N ALA A 39 -2.71 -14.41 -13.93
CA ALA A 39 -3.25 -14.93 -12.68
C ALA A 39 -4.23 -16.09 -12.94
N ARG A 40 -5.13 -15.93 -13.92
CA ARG A 40 -6.07 -16.99 -14.32
C ARG A 40 -5.36 -18.24 -14.82
N THR A 41 -4.29 -18.07 -15.60
CA THR A 41 -3.48 -19.19 -16.09
C THR A 41 -2.82 -19.96 -14.94
N VAL A 42 -2.24 -19.25 -13.98
CA VAL A 42 -1.63 -19.87 -12.78
C VAL A 42 -2.68 -20.59 -11.94
N LEU A 43 -3.84 -19.97 -11.70
CA LEU A 43 -4.94 -20.58 -10.93
C LEU A 43 -5.49 -21.84 -11.60
N ALA A 44 -5.68 -21.82 -12.92
CA ALA A 44 -6.14 -22.97 -13.67
C ALA A 44 -5.11 -24.11 -13.64
N ALA A 45 -3.82 -23.80 -13.80
CA ALA A 45 -2.74 -24.79 -13.70
C ALA A 45 -2.64 -25.40 -12.30
N ALA A 46 -2.97 -24.64 -11.26
CA ALA A 46 -3.04 -25.11 -9.87
C ALA A 46 -4.34 -25.88 -9.53
N GLY A 47 -5.27 -26.04 -10.49
CA GLY A 47 -6.52 -26.75 -10.28
C GLY A 47 -7.55 -26.00 -9.43
N VAL A 48 -7.44 -24.67 -9.33
CA VAL A 48 -8.38 -23.85 -8.56
C VAL A 48 -9.74 -23.79 -9.28
N PRO A 49 -10.87 -24.08 -8.61
CA PRO A 49 -12.19 -24.02 -9.23
C PRO A 49 -12.53 -22.63 -9.78
N PRO A 50 -13.35 -22.53 -10.85
CA PRO A 50 -13.68 -21.24 -11.49
C PRO A 50 -14.27 -20.19 -10.54
N GLU A 51 -15.10 -20.60 -9.58
CA GLU A 51 -15.69 -19.70 -8.58
C GLU A 51 -14.62 -19.08 -7.67
N SER A 52 -13.74 -19.91 -7.09
CA SER A 52 -12.61 -19.44 -6.29
C SER A 52 -11.64 -18.59 -7.12
N ALA A 53 -11.39 -18.96 -8.38
CA ALA A 53 -10.54 -18.17 -9.26
C ALA A 53 -11.14 -16.78 -9.52
N ALA A 54 -12.46 -16.67 -9.66
CA ALA A 54 -13.13 -15.37 -9.78
C ALA A 54 -13.00 -14.53 -8.50
N ALA A 55 -13.16 -15.13 -7.33
CA ALA A 55 -12.95 -14.45 -6.05
C ALA A 55 -11.50 -13.96 -5.88
N VAL A 56 -10.52 -14.78 -6.27
CA VAL A 56 -9.10 -14.40 -6.26
C VAL A 56 -8.85 -13.20 -7.17
N VAL A 57 -9.34 -13.25 -8.42
CA VAL A 57 -9.16 -12.16 -9.39
C VAL A 57 -9.84 -10.87 -8.93
N GLU A 58 -11.02 -10.97 -8.31
CA GLU A 58 -11.67 -9.81 -7.68
C GLU A 58 -10.76 -9.19 -6.61
N MET A 59 -10.20 -10.00 -5.70
CA MET A 59 -9.31 -9.51 -4.65
C MET A 59 -8.04 -8.87 -5.24
N ILE A 60 -7.45 -9.45 -6.29
CA ILE A 60 -6.30 -8.87 -7.00
C ILE A 60 -6.66 -7.48 -7.55
N ALA A 61 -7.81 -7.36 -8.22
CA ALA A 61 -8.28 -6.09 -8.79
C ALA A 61 -8.47 -4.99 -7.73
N LEU A 62 -8.70 -5.39 -6.48
CA LEU A 62 -8.87 -4.48 -5.36
C LEU A 62 -7.54 -4.02 -4.75
N VAL A 63 -6.38 -4.63 -5.04
CA VAL A 63 -5.11 -4.30 -4.38
C VAL A 63 -4.62 -2.89 -4.71
N SER A 64 -4.56 -2.56 -6.01
CA SER A 64 -3.91 -1.33 -6.48
C SER A 64 -4.48 -0.05 -5.84
N CYS A 65 -3.60 0.72 -5.20
CA CYS A 65 -3.93 2.04 -4.65
C CYS A 65 -4.30 3.03 -5.76
N SER A 66 -3.59 3.06 -6.88
CA SER A 66 -3.87 4.01 -7.96
C SER A 66 -5.23 3.75 -8.62
N ALA A 67 -5.68 2.50 -8.68
CA ALA A 67 -6.99 2.17 -9.23
C ALA A 67 -8.14 2.38 -8.24
N ASN A 68 -7.92 2.08 -6.95
CA ASN A 68 -9.01 2.00 -5.97
C ASN A 68 -8.99 3.11 -4.90
N GLY A 69 -7.87 3.80 -4.73
CA GLY A 69 -7.62 4.68 -3.58
C GLY A 69 -7.95 3.97 -2.26
N ASN A 70 -8.67 4.66 -1.38
CA ASN A 70 -9.22 4.09 -0.15
C ASN A 70 -10.71 3.67 -0.27
N ARG A 71 -11.24 3.60 -1.49
CA ARG A 71 -12.66 3.26 -1.71
C ARG A 71 -12.90 1.78 -1.40
N VAL A 72 -13.93 1.52 -0.59
CA VAL A 72 -14.46 0.16 -0.39
C VAL A 72 -15.66 -0.03 -1.31
N PRO A 73 -15.70 -1.08 -2.14
CA PRO A 73 -16.88 -1.39 -2.95
C PRO A 73 -18.13 -1.64 -2.08
N ASP A 74 -19.27 -1.08 -2.50
CA ASP A 74 -20.53 -1.15 -1.74
C ASP A 74 -20.96 -2.59 -1.42
N HIS A 75 -20.76 -3.53 -2.36
CA HIS A 75 -21.14 -4.93 -2.15
C HIS A 75 -20.28 -5.62 -1.08
N ILE A 76 -19.02 -5.21 -0.92
CA ILE A 76 -18.15 -5.73 0.15
C ILE A 76 -18.61 -5.20 1.50
N ALA A 77 -18.88 -3.90 1.60
CA ALA A 77 -19.35 -3.27 2.83
C ALA A 77 -20.73 -3.84 3.25
N ALA A 78 -21.67 -3.93 2.31
CA ALA A 78 -23.02 -4.43 2.56
C ALA A 78 -23.05 -5.90 2.98
N ALA A 79 -22.20 -6.73 2.37
CA ALA A 79 -22.08 -8.15 2.73
C ALA A 79 -21.21 -8.42 3.96
N GLY A 80 -20.52 -7.39 4.50
CA GLY A 80 -19.53 -7.57 5.56
C GLY A 80 -18.32 -8.42 5.14
N ALA A 81 -18.03 -8.49 3.84
CA ALA A 81 -17.01 -9.36 3.25
C ALA A 81 -15.60 -8.76 3.31
N TRP A 82 -15.24 -8.16 4.45
CA TRP A 82 -13.99 -7.42 4.67
C TRP A 82 -12.72 -8.25 4.38
N HIS A 83 -12.82 -9.58 4.47
CA HIS A 83 -11.74 -10.50 4.16
C HIS A 83 -11.22 -10.33 2.71
N ARG A 84 -12.07 -9.90 1.77
CA ARG A 84 -11.68 -9.61 0.38
C ARG A 84 -10.66 -8.47 0.26
N LEU A 85 -10.58 -7.61 1.26
CA LEU A 85 -9.62 -6.50 1.29
C LEU A 85 -8.31 -6.86 2.01
N ILE A 86 -8.19 -8.07 2.59
CA ILE A 86 -6.96 -8.48 3.27
C ILE A 86 -5.73 -8.40 2.34
N PRO A 87 -5.77 -8.86 1.08
CA PRO A 87 -4.62 -8.73 0.17
C PRO A 87 -4.23 -7.27 -0.07
N ARG A 88 -5.21 -6.38 -0.26
CA ARG A 88 -4.97 -4.92 -0.39
C ARG A 88 -4.22 -4.38 0.81
N TRP A 89 -4.68 -4.68 2.02
CA TRP A 89 -4.06 -4.15 3.24
C TRP A 89 -2.68 -4.76 3.49
N ALA A 90 -2.49 -6.05 3.16
CA ALA A 90 -1.21 -6.73 3.26
C ALA A 90 -0.14 -6.08 2.35
N ASP A 91 -0.47 -5.83 1.07
CA ASP A 91 0.41 -5.11 0.13
C ASP A 91 0.81 -3.73 0.66
N ARG A 92 -0.17 -3.00 1.20
CA ARG A 92 0.04 -1.66 1.75
C ARG A 92 0.96 -1.64 2.97
N LEU A 93 0.86 -2.64 3.85
CA LEU A 93 1.77 -2.77 5.00
C LEU A 93 3.23 -2.89 4.55
N GLU A 94 3.49 -3.60 3.45
CA GLU A 94 4.83 -3.70 2.88
C GLU A 94 5.34 -2.34 2.36
N ALA A 95 4.44 -1.50 1.83
CA ALA A 95 4.79 -0.21 1.24
C ALA A 95 5.10 0.91 2.25
N VAL A 96 4.71 0.76 3.52
CA VAL A 96 4.78 1.85 4.52
C VAL A 96 5.80 1.61 5.65
N GLY A 97 6.35 0.39 5.74
CA GLY A 97 7.37 0.01 6.72
C GLY A 97 8.80 0.40 6.33
N GLU A 98 9.78 -0.16 7.07
CA GLU A 98 11.22 0.04 6.82
C GLU A 98 11.60 -0.29 5.38
N VAL A 99 11.12 -1.44 4.88
CA VAL A 99 11.31 -1.87 3.48
C VAL A 99 10.69 -0.88 2.51
N GLY A 100 9.51 -0.35 2.83
CA GLY A 100 8.81 0.66 2.02
C GLY A 100 9.61 1.96 1.88
N VAL A 101 10.18 2.44 2.98
CA VAL A 101 11.06 3.62 2.99
C VAL A 101 12.27 3.39 2.08
N VAL A 102 12.98 2.27 2.27
CA VAL A 102 14.16 1.91 1.48
C VAL A 102 13.82 1.76 0.00
N ARG A 103 12.70 1.11 -0.32
CA ARG A 103 12.22 0.91 -1.70
C ARG A 103 11.89 2.24 -2.37
N CYS A 104 11.19 3.13 -1.67
CA CYS A 104 10.85 4.46 -2.18
C CYS A 104 12.12 5.27 -2.52
N TYR A 105 13.11 5.25 -1.62
CA TYR A 105 14.39 5.91 -1.84
C TYR A 105 15.15 5.34 -3.05
N ARG A 106 15.31 4.02 -3.12
CA ARG A 106 16.00 3.36 -4.24
C ARG A 106 15.34 3.64 -5.58
N TYR A 107 14.01 3.58 -5.63
CA TYR A 107 13.27 3.90 -6.86
C TYR A 107 13.56 5.34 -7.34
N ASN A 108 13.55 6.32 -6.43
CA ASN A 108 13.84 7.71 -6.82
C ASN A 108 15.30 7.90 -7.26
N GLN A 109 16.26 7.21 -6.62
CA GLN A 109 17.65 7.19 -7.05
C GLN A 109 17.82 6.57 -8.44
N GLU A 110 17.21 5.41 -8.70
CA GLU A 110 17.27 4.72 -9.99
C GLU A 110 16.64 5.52 -11.14
N VAL A 111 15.52 6.18 -10.87
CA VAL A 111 14.82 7.03 -11.86
C VAL A 111 15.45 8.42 -11.97
N GLY A 112 16.33 8.81 -11.04
CA GLY A 112 16.94 10.13 -10.99
C GLY A 112 15.96 11.24 -10.59
N ARG A 113 14.94 10.92 -9.79
CA ARG A 113 13.99 11.90 -9.26
C ARG A 113 14.54 12.57 -7.99
N PRO A 114 14.25 13.86 -7.76
CA PRO A 114 14.62 14.54 -6.54
C PRO A 114 14.04 13.85 -5.30
N LEU A 115 14.82 13.81 -4.23
CA LEU A 115 14.33 13.32 -2.93
C LEU A 115 13.40 14.34 -2.25
N SER A 116 13.62 15.63 -2.51
CA SER A 116 12.81 16.74 -1.99
C SER A 116 12.96 17.98 -2.87
N GLY A 117 11.98 18.88 -2.85
CA GLY A 117 11.98 20.18 -3.50
C GLY A 117 11.55 21.33 -2.57
N PRO A 118 11.50 22.58 -3.07
CA PRO A 118 11.09 23.75 -2.30
C PRO A 118 9.67 23.67 -1.73
N GLY A 119 8.79 22.87 -2.36
CA GLY A 119 7.41 22.64 -1.93
C GLY A 119 7.25 21.46 -0.96
N SER A 120 8.30 20.69 -0.67
CA SER A 120 8.21 19.55 0.24
C SER A 120 7.88 20.00 1.67
N PRO A 121 6.84 19.44 2.31
CA PRO A 121 6.49 19.80 3.67
C PRO A 121 7.61 19.51 4.68
N ARG A 122 7.78 20.40 5.66
CA ARG A 122 8.84 20.32 6.68
C ARG A 122 8.25 20.32 8.10
N PRO A 123 7.50 19.29 8.51
CA PRO A 123 6.91 19.24 9.84
C PRO A 123 7.98 18.98 10.91
N THR A 124 7.82 19.61 12.07
CA THR A 124 8.69 19.36 13.24
C THR A 124 8.01 18.51 14.31
N THR A 125 6.70 18.32 14.19
CA THR A 125 5.87 17.47 15.05
C THR A 125 5.03 16.49 14.23
N GLU A 126 4.62 15.37 14.84
CA GLU A 126 3.74 14.41 14.17
C GLU A 126 2.37 15.03 13.84
N GLU A 127 1.85 15.92 14.69
CA GLU A 127 0.60 16.62 14.42
C GLU A 127 0.69 17.47 13.15
N GLU A 128 1.77 18.24 12.98
CA GLU A 128 2.01 19.01 11.75
C GLU A 128 2.14 18.09 10.54
N LEU A 129 2.85 16.97 10.68
CA LEU A 129 3.04 16.00 9.60
C LEU A 129 1.70 15.50 9.05
N TRP A 130 0.78 15.07 9.92
CA TRP A 130 -0.53 14.59 9.47
C TRP A 130 -1.42 15.68 8.90
N ARG A 131 -1.24 16.95 9.29
CA ARG A 131 -1.95 18.08 8.67
C ARG A 131 -1.54 18.32 7.21
N TYR A 132 -0.35 17.88 6.80
CA TYR A 132 0.09 17.98 5.41
C TYR A 132 -0.44 16.85 4.52
N ALA A 133 -0.82 15.70 5.08
CA ALA A 133 -1.42 14.59 4.34
C ALA A 133 -2.92 14.83 4.13
N THR A 134 -3.27 15.84 3.33
CA THR A 134 -4.67 16.25 3.13
C THR A 134 -5.37 15.36 2.09
N PRO A 135 -6.70 15.16 2.19
CA PRO A 135 -7.46 14.40 1.19
C PRO A 135 -7.25 14.90 -0.24
N GLU A 136 -7.09 16.21 -0.43
CA GLU A 136 -6.89 16.82 -1.75
C GLU A 136 -5.56 16.39 -2.39
N ARG A 137 -4.49 16.22 -1.60
CA ARG A 137 -3.22 15.67 -2.12
C ARG A 137 -3.39 14.24 -2.57
N PHE A 138 -4.13 13.43 -1.80
CA PHE A 138 -4.40 12.05 -2.18
C PHE A 138 -5.25 11.97 -3.44
N GLU A 139 -6.29 12.78 -3.55
CA GLU A 139 -7.14 12.86 -4.75
C GLU A 139 -6.32 13.27 -5.98
N ALA A 140 -5.48 14.31 -5.87
CA ALA A 140 -4.60 14.72 -6.95
C ALA A 140 -3.60 13.62 -7.37
N TYR A 141 -3.10 12.83 -6.42
CA TYR A 141 -2.28 11.66 -6.72
C TYR A 141 -3.06 10.56 -7.44
N LEU A 142 -4.30 10.29 -7.04
CA LEU A 142 -5.12 9.27 -7.70
C LEU A 142 -5.47 9.65 -9.14
N GLU A 143 -5.59 10.94 -9.44
CA GLU A 143 -5.83 11.45 -10.79
C GLU A 143 -4.58 11.43 -11.66
N SER A 144 -3.44 11.87 -11.13
CA SER A 144 -2.20 12.03 -11.90
C SER A 144 -1.31 10.79 -11.92
N GLY A 145 -1.34 9.98 -10.86
CA GLY A 145 -0.40 8.89 -10.61
C GLY A 145 1.00 9.33 -10.21
N GLU A 146 1.22 10.64 -10.04
CA GLU A 146 2.55 11.26 -9.99
C GLU A 146 2.72 12.14 -8.74
N SER A 147 3.97 12.28 -8.29
CA SER A 147 4.40 13.17 -7.22
C SER A 147 5.64 13.93 -7.68
N GLU A 148 5.81 15.17 -7.21
CA GLU A 148 6.91 16.06 -7.61
C GLU A 148 8.28 15.49 -7.20
N ASP A 149 8.37 14.94 -6.00
CA ASP A 149 9.59 14.38 -5.41
C ASP A 149 9.24 13.25 -4.42
N MET A 150 10.26 12.59 -3.86
CA MET A 150 10.08 11.48 -2.92
C MET A 150 9.33 11.91 -1.64
N VAL A 151 9.66 13.07 -1.06
CA VAL A 151 8.98 13.57 0.14
C VAL A 151 7.52 13.89 -0.14
N ALA A 152 7.23 14.55 -1.27
CA ALA A 152 5.87 14.78 -1.73
C ALA A 152 5.11 13.47 -1.86
N HIS A 153 5.72 12.41 -2.41
CA HIS A 153 5.10 11.09 -2.53
C HIS A 153 4.66 10.49 -1.19
N TYR A 154 5.40 10.74 -0.11
CA TYR A 154 4.97 10.32 1.22
C TYR A 154 3.65 10.98 1.64
N TYR A 155 3.50 12.29 1.39
CA TYR A 155 2.27 13.03 1.69
C TYR A 155 1.14 12.75 0.71
N ASP A 156 1.46 12.60 -0.57
CA ASP A 156 0.48 12.42 -1.63
C ASP A 156 -0.13 11.02 -1.61
N LYS A 157 0.59 10.01 -1.08
CA LYS A 157 0.13 8.61 -1.10
C LYS A 157 0.42 7.85 0.18
N LEU A 158 1.69 7.71 0.56
CA LEU A 158 2.08 6.65 1.49
C LEU A 158 1.52 6.87 2.90
N LEU A 159 1.37 8.12 3.37
CA LEU A 159 0.70 8.43 4.64
C LEU A 159 -0.79 8.04 4.63
N HIS A 160 -1.50 8.28 3.51
CA HIS A 160 -2.91 7.89 3.35
C HIS A 160 -3.13 6.38 3.30
N VAL A 161 -2.09 5.66 2.86
CA VAL A 161 -2.06 4.21 2.81
C VAL A 161 -1.66 3.62 4.16
N ALA A 162 -0.75 4.28 4.89
CA ALA A 162 -0.27 3.87 6.20
C ALA A 162 -1.34 4.02 7.28
N ARG A 163 -2.11 5.12 7.24
CA ARG A 163 -3.22 5.37 8.16
C ARG A 163 -4.49 5.69 7.37
N PRO A 164 -5.13 4.67 6.76
CA PRO A 164 -6.37 4.88 6.03
C PRO A 164 -7.49 5.37 6.96
N PRO A 165 -8.55 6.00 6.42
CA PRO A 165 -9.71 6.42 7.20
C PRO A 165 -10.26 5.29 8.08
N GLY A 166 -10.66 5.63 9.31
CA GLY A 166 -11.16 4.65 10.27
C GLY A 166 -12.38 3.89 9.76
N GLY A 167 -12.45 2.58 10.06
CA GLY A 167 -13.61 1.74 9.74
C GLY A 167 -13.66 1.16 8.33
N ILE A 168 -12.60 1.32 7.52
CA ILE A 168 -12.53 0.68 6.18
C ILE A 168 -11.62 -0.54 6.13
N VAL A 169 -10.70 -0.69 7.09
CA VAL A 169 -9.82 -1.87 7.21
C VAL A 169 -10.59 -3.02 7.86
N CYS A 170 -11.38 -2.72 8.89
CA CYS A 170 -12.26 -3.66 9.59
C CYS A 170 -11.56 -4.93 10.11
N ASN A 171 -10.27 -4.83 10.40
CA ASN A 171 -9.44 -5.90 10.92
C ASN A 171 -8.44 -5.33 11.93
N ALA A 172 -8.64 -5.65 13.21
CA ALA A 172 -7.85 -5.08 14.30
C ALA A 172 -6.35 -5.42 14.23
N TYR A 173 -6.00 -6.59 13.68
CA TYR A 173 -4.59 -6.94 13.48
C TYR A 173 -3.95 -6.03 12.42
N LEU A 174 -4.62 -5.85 11.28
CA LEU A 174 -4.13 -5.00 10.19
C LEU A 174 -4.08 -3.53 10.59
N GLU A 175 -5.08 -3.04 11.33
CA GLU A 175 -5.11 -1.67 11.87
C GLU A 175 -3.91 -1.42 12.80
N LYS A 176 -3.67 -2.35 13.74
CA LYS A 176 -2.53 -2.27 14.64
C LYS A 176 -1.19 -2.37 13.90
N ALA A 177 -1.07 -3.32 12.96
CA ALA A 177 0.14 -3.49 12.17
C ALA A 177 0.44 -2.25 11.30
N ALA A 178 -0.58 -1.59 10.77
CA ALA A 178 -0.44 -0.36 9.99
C ALA A 178 0.07 0.81 10.84
N GLU A 179 -0.49 0.96 12.03
CA GLU A 179 -0.04 1.96 13.00
C GLU A 179 1.45 1.74 13.37
N GLU A 180 1.82 0.51 13.76
CA GLU A 180 3.19 0.15 14.16
C GLU A 180 4.20 0.27 13.01
N SER A 181 3.82 -0.16 11.80
CA SER A 181 4.72 -0.16 10.64
C SER A 181 4.99 1.23 10.07
N SER A 182 4.13 2.21 10.30
CA SER A 182 4.29 3.57 9.77
C SER A 182 5.42 4.39 10.42
N ALA A 183 5.98 3.93 11.54
CA ALA A 183 6.96 4.66 12.34
C ALA A 183 8.24 5.11 11.57
N PRO A 184 8.88 4.28 10.72
CA PRO A 184 10.08 4.70 9.99
C PRO A 184 9.79 5.82 8.98
N LEU A 185 8.60 5.81 8.37
CA LEU A 185 8.17 6.84 7.43
C LEU A 185 7.96 8.17 8.17
N VAL A 186 7.28 8.14 9.33
CA VAL A 186 7.09 9.32 10.19
C VAL A 186 8.44 9.87 10.65
N GLU A 187 9.35 9.02 11.12
CA GLU A 187 10.68 9.42 11.59
C GLU A 187 11.49 10.10 10.49
N LEU A 188 11.51 9.54 9.26
CA LEU A 188 12.21 10.14 8.13
C LEU A 188 11.69 11.55 7.82
N LEU A 189 10.36 11.73 7.81
CA LEU A 189 9.74 13.02 7.53
C LEU A 189 10.02 14.07 8.61
N LEU A 190 10.06 13.66 9.88
CA LEU A 190 10.42 14.55 10.99
C LEU A 190 11.90 14.95 10.95
N ARG A 191 12.80 14.03 10.58
CA ARG A 191 14.23 14.33 10.34
C ARG A 191 14.38 15.32 9.19
N PHE A 192 13.69 15.08 8.09
CA PHE A 192 13.65 16.00 6.95
C PHE A 192 13.12 17.39 7.37
N GLY A 193 12.04 17.46 8.13
CA GLY A 193 11.49 18.75 8.57
C GLY A 193 12.48 19.57 9.38
N ARG A 194 13.20 18.93 10.32
CA ARG A 194 14.20 19.57 11.18
C ARG A 194 15.44 20.05 10.42
N THR A 195 15.93 19.27 9.46
CA THR A 195 17.23 19.53 8.80
C THR A 195 17.08 20.20 7.44
N GLY A 196 15.99 19.93 6.73
CA GLY A 196 15.78 20.30 5.34
C GLY A 196 16.49 19.41 4.33
N ALA A 197 17.11 18.31 4.79
CA ALA A 197 17.76 17.32 3.96
C ALA A 197 17.20 15.93 4.29
N VAL A 198 17.03 15.10 3.25
CA VAL A 198 16.63 13.71 3.46
C VAL A 198 17.78 12.98 4.15
N ASP A 199 17.50 12.32 5.27
CA ASP A 199 18.51 11.60 6.06
C ASP A 199 18.83 10.26 5.39
N GLU A 200 19.76 10.28 4.43
CA GLU A 200 20.16 9.10 3.68
C GLU A 200 20.87 8.06 4.56
N GLU A 201 21.62 8.49 5.58
CA GLU A 201 22.28 7.60 6.53
C GLU A 201 21.25 6.77 7.32
N PHE A 202 20.16 7.41 7.78
CA PHE A 202 19.04 6.70 8.40
C PHE A 202 18.42 5.67 7.45
N ILE A 203 18.24 6.00 6.16
CA ILE A 203 17.68 5.07 5.18
C ILE A 203 18.63 3.88 4.96
N GLU A 204 19.95 4.11 4.91
CA GLU A 204 20.95 3.03 4.79
C GLU A 204 21.00 2.13 6.04
N GLU A 205 20.77 2.68 7.23
CA GLU A 205 20.60 1.90 8.46
C GLU A 205 19.39 0.97 8.37
N LEU A 206 18.24 1.48 7.91
CA LEU A 206 17.05 0.66 7.67
C LEU A 206 17.35 -0.45 6.65
N ALA A 207 18.03 -0.14 5.55
CA ALA A 207 18.39 -1.13 4.54
C ALA A 207 19.28 -2.25 5.11
N ARG A 208 20.26 -1.91 5.96
CA ARG A 208 21.12 -2.89 6.65
C ARG A 208 20.37 -3.74 7.68
N LYS A 209 19.26 -3.22 8.23
CA LYS A 209 18.39 -3.97 9.14
C LYS A 209 17.50 -4.95 8.38
N CYS A 210 16.92 -4.55 7.26
CA CYS A 210 16.06 -5.40 6.44
C CYS A 210 16.79 -6.59 5.77
N MET A 211 18.11 -6.54 5.65
CA MET A 211 18.94 -7.61 5.07
C MET A 211 19.38 -8.68 6.09
N ARG A 212 19.07 -8.52 7.37
CA ARG A 212 19.39 -9.49 8.44
C ARG A 212 18.20 -10.36 8.78
#